data_AF-A0A8J5CID3-F1
#
_entry.id   AF-A0A8J5CID3-F1
#
_cell.length_a   1.000
_cell.length_b   1.000
_cell.length_c   1.000
_cell.angle_alpha   90.00
_cell.angle_beta   90.00
_cell.angle_gamma   90.00
#
_symmetry.space_group_name_H-M   'P 1'
#
loop_
_entity.id
_entity.type
_entity.pdbx_description
1 polymer ?
#
loop_
_entity_poly.entity_id
_entity_poly.type
_entity_poly.pdbx_seq_one_letter_code
_entity_poly.pdbx_strand_id
1 'polypeptide(L)'
;MDKTYQDAFHELGRSWEVSPELFEKLQEITCHMYLPSTHTTEVNKLRYELFCARRGEVESSQLPPCEDCLFMHALRANYQAAIWRRSLQSQPFVANPTDCGWMTDEDGKLAVNWMRGSPAPDAVMQLLSCKCVRSCETP
;
A
#
# COMPACT_ATOMS: atom_id res chain seq x y z
N MET A 1 -18.36 10.07 12.25
CA MET A 1 -17.40 9.66 11.21
C MET A 1 -17.10 10.90 10.40
N ASP A 2 -15.83 11.23 10.18
CA ASP A 2 -15.45 12.42 9.43
C ASP A 2 -16.09 12.39 8.03
N LYS A 3 -16.71 13.50 7.60
CA LYS A 3 -17.38 13.62 6.31
C LYS A 3 -16.39 13.40 5.15
N THR A 4 -15.14 13.79 5.37
CA THR A 4 -14.02 13.61 4.44
C THR A 4 -13.76 12.13 4.13
N TYR A 5 -13.92 11.24 5.12
CA TYR A 5 -13.69 9.80 4.92
C TYR A 5 -14.83 9.16 4.14
N GLN A 6 -16.06 9.58 4.41
CA GLN A 6 -17.22 9.10 3.66
C GLN A 6 -17.10 9.45 2.17
N ASP A 7 -16.63 10.66 1.86
CA ASP A 7 -16.41 11.09 0.49
C ASP A 7 -15.34 10.24 -0.21
N ALA A 8 -14.22 9.94 0.47
CA ALA A 8 -13.17 9.07 -0.06
C ALA A 8 -13.69 7.64 -0.38
N PHE A 9 -14.43 7.02 0.56
CA PHE A 9 -14.99 5.68 0.32
C PHE A 9 -16.08 5.66 -0.75
N HIS A 10 -16.81 6.76 -0.93
CA HIS A 10 -17.79 6.89 -2.01
C HIS A 10 -17.14 7.08 -3.39
N GLU A 11 -15.92 7.59 -3.43
CA GLU A 11 -15.14 7.80 -4.65
C GLU A 11 -14.55 6.48 -5.19
N LEU A 12 -14.24 5.52 -4.31
CA LEU A 12 -13.76 4.19 -4.71
C LEU A 12 -14.69 3.51 -5.74
N GLY A 13 -14.07 2.97 -6.77
CA GLY A 13 -14.70 2.22 -7.84
C GLY A 13 -15.48 3.05 -8.86
N ARG A 14 -15.53 4.38 -8.72
CA ARG A 14 -16.12 5.27 -9.74
C ARG A 14 -15.34 5.16 -11.06
N SER A 15 -14.02 5.27 -11.00
CA SER A 15 -13.06 4.98 -12.05
C SER A 15 -12.32 3.66 -11.78
N TRP A 16 -11.65 3.13 -12.80
CA TRP A 16 -10.70 2.01 -12.64
C TRP A 16 -9.37 2.47 -12.03
N GLU A 17 -9.02 3.73 -12.22
CA GLU A 17 -7.82 4.37 -11.68
C GLU A 17 -8.09 4.97 -10.30
N VAL A 18 -7.05 4.97 -9.46
CA VAL A 18 -7.00 5.72 -8.20
C VAL A 18 -6.33 7.05 -8.48
N SER A 19 -7.06 8.16 -8.33
CA SER A 19 -6.51 9.50 -8.51
C SER A 19 -5.54 9.86 -7.37
N PRO A 20 -4.60 10.80 -7.60
CA PRO A 20 -3.72 11.31 -6.55
C PRO A 20 -4.52 11.85 -5.35
N GLU A 21 -5.60 12.59 -5.58
CA GLU A 21 -6.42 13.20 -4.53
C GLU A 21 -7.16 12.15 -3.70
N LEU A 22 -7.64 11.08 -4.35
CA LEU A 22 -8.23 9.94 -3.63
C LEU A 22 -7.16 9.24 -2.80
N PHE A 23 -5.96 9.04 -3.36
CA PHE A 23 -4.88 8.38 -2.65
C PHE A 23 -4.39 9.18 -1.43
N GLU A 24 -4.27 10.50 -1.53
CA GLU A 24 -3.94 11.38 -0.39
C GLU A 24 -4.95 11.21 0.75
N LYS A 25 -6.26 11.17 0.47
CA LYS A 25 -7.29 10.91 1.49
C LYS A 25 -7.16 9.51 2.09
N LEU A 26 -6.84 8.50 1.28
CA LEU A 26 -6.62 7.13 1.77
C LEU A 26 -5.37 7.04 2.67
N GLN A 27 -4.31 7.80 2.38
CA GLN A 27 -3.15 7.94 3.25
C GLN A 27 -3.53 8.58 4.58
N GLU A 28 -4.30 9.67 4.57
CA GLU A 28 -4.77 10.34 5.78
C GLU A 28 -5.65 9.42 6.64
N ILE A 29 -6.61 8.72 6.04
CA ILE A 29 -7.44 7.72 6.74
C ILE A 29 -6.55 6.66 7.39
N THR A 30 -5.56 6.15 6.64
CA THR A 30 -4.62 5.15 7.14
C THR A 30 -3.80 5.68 8.31
N CYS A 31 -3.33 6.93 8.24
CA CYS A 31 -2.62 7.55 9.35
C CYS A 31 -3.47 7.59 10.63
N HIS A 32 -4.72 8.03 10.52
CA HIS A 32 -5.64 8.10 11.64
C HIS A 32 -6.10 6.72 12.16
N MET A 33 -6.08 5.67 11.34
CA MET A 33 -6.32 4.30 11.80
C MET A 33 -5.22 3.78 12.73
N TYR A 34 -3.96 4.15 12.46
CA TYR A 34 -2.81 3.73 13.28
C TYR A 34 -2.56 4.65 14.48
N LEU A 35 -2.75 5.95 14.31
CA LEU A 35 -2.60 6.94 15.38
C LEU A 35 -3.68 8.02 15.25
N PRO A 36 -4.82 7.90 15.96
CA PRO A 36 -5.95 8.84 15.83
C PRO A 36 -5.62 10.30 16.14
N SER A 37 -4.57 10.55 16.94
CA SER A 37 -4.11 11.89 17.34
C SER A 37 -3.00 12.44 16.44
N THR A 38 -2.69 11.78 15.33
CA THR A 38 -1.64 12.23 14.40
C THR A 38 -2.03 13.53 13.70
N HIS A 39 -1.01 14.29 13.29
CA HIS A 39 -1.18 15.47 12.44
C HIS A 39 -0.60 15.26 11.03
N THR A 40 0.04 14.12 10.78
CA THR A 40 0.54 13.78 9.45
C THR A 40 -0.51 13.00 8.68
N THR A 41 -0.61 13.31 7.39
CA THR A 41 -1.46 12.63 6.41
C THR A 41 -0.68 11.68 5.52
N GLU A 42 0.64 11.56 5.71
CA GLU A 42 1.55 10.77 4.89
C GLU A 42 2.00 9.52 5.64
N VAL A 43 1.72 8.33 5.10
CA VAL A 43 1.97 7.08 5.83
C VAL A 43 3.45 6.80 6.06
N ASN A 44 4.33 7.20 5.15
CA ASN A 44 5.78 7.04 5.31
C ASN A 44 6.31 7.92 6.46
N LYS A 45 5.80 9.15 6.58
CA LYS A 45 6.16 10.04 7.68
C LYS A 45 5.66 9.51 9.02
N LEU A 46 4.40 9.08 9.10
CA LEU A 46 3.87 8.45 10.31
C LEU A 46 4.65 7.17 10.68
N ARG A 47 5.00 6.35 9.68
CA ARG A 47 5.78 5.13 9.87
C ARG A 47 7.12 5.44 10.53
N TYR A 48 7.82 6.47 10.05
CA TYR A 48 9.09 6.92 10.62
C TYR A 48 8.92 7.49 12.05
N GLU A 49 7.92 8.35 12.26
CA GLU A 49 7.62 8.93 13.58
C GLU A 49 7.34 7.85 14.63
N LEU A 50 6.52 6.85 14.29
CA LEU A 50 6.21 5.72 15.16
C LEU A 50 7.44 4.84 15.43
N PHE A 51 8.26 4.59 14.41
CA PHE A 51 9.51 3.85 14.56
C PHE A 51 10.46 4.55 15.54
N CYS A 52 10.66 5.87 15.39
CA CYS A 52 11.47 6.67 16.31
C CYS A 52 10.89 6.71 17.72
N ALA A 53 9.57 6.93 17.86
CA ALA A 53 8.90 6.98 19.16
C ALA A 53 9.02 5.67 19.94
N ARG A 54 9.12 4.54 19.22
CA ARG A 54 9.32 3.20 19.79
C ARG A 54 10.80 2.78 19.84
N ARG A 55 11.75 3.68 19.55
CA ARG A 55 13.21 3.40 19.53
C ARG A 55 13.59 2.22 18.63
N GLY A 56 12.82 1.96 17.58
CA GLY A 56 12.99 0.80 16.71
C GLY A 56 12.54 -0.53 17.31
N GLU A 57 12.06 -0.56 18.55
CA GLU A 57 11.49 -1.73 19.23
C GLU A 57 10.00 -1.87 18.90
N VAL A 58 9.67 -1.93 17.60
CA VAL A 58 8.30 -2.07 17.12
C VAL A 58 8.23 -3.10 16.00
N GLU A 59 7.27 -4.01 16.11
CA GLU A 59 7.05 -5.00 15.07
C GLU A 59 6.52 -4.32 13.80
N SER A 60 6.96 -4.77 12.63
CA SER A 60 6.57 -4.14 11.37
C SER A 60 5.05 -4.16 11.14
N SER A 61 4.33 -5.12 11.73
CA SER A 61 2.86 -5.22 11.68
C SER A 61 2.13 -4.14 12.49
N GLN A 62 2.81 -3.51 13.45
CA GLN A 62 2.27 -2.42 14.26
C GLN A 62 2.50 -1.04 13.65
N LEU A 63 3.28 -0.98 12.57
CA LEU A 63 3.52 0.22 11.79
C LEU A 63 2.52 0.32 10.63
N PRO A 64 2.15 1.54 10.19
CA PRO A 64 1.36 1.71 8.97
C PRO A 64 2.13 1.14 7.77
N PRO A 65 1.43 0.67 6.72
CA PRO A 65 2.09 0.25 5.49
C PRO A 65 2.95 1.39 4.94
N CYS A 66 4.03 1.04 4.21
CA CYS A 66 4.69 2.08 3.41
C CYS A 66 3.74 2.55 2.30
N GLU A 67 4.00 3.74 1.76
CA GLU A 67 3.18 4.37 0.73
C GLU A 67 2.96 3.46 -0.48
N ASP A 68 4.02 2.80 -0.97
CA ASP A 68 3.93 1.92 -2.13
C ASP A 68 3.01 0.70 -1.87
N CYS A 69 3.16 0.05 -0.71
CA CYS A 69 2.26 -1.03 -0.29
C CYS A 69 0.81 -0.56 -0.16
N LEU A 70 0.60 0.64 0.40
CA LEU A 70 -0.73 1.23 0.53
C LEU A 70 -1.32 1.55 -0.85
N PHE A 71 -0.53 2.05 -1.79
CA PHE A 71 -0.99 2.35 -3.13
C PHE A 71 -1.43 1.08 -3.87
N MET A 72 -0.63 0.02 -3.78
CA MET A 72 -0.99 -1.27 -4.37
C MET A 72 -2.27 -1.84 -3.73
N HIS A 73 -2.45 -1.67 -2.41
CA HIS A 73 -3.70 -2.03 -1.75
C HIS A 73 -4.88 -1.18 -2.23
N ALA A 74 -4.70 0.14 -2.38
CA ALA A 74 -5.72 1.06 -2.87
C ALA A 74 -6.17 0.68 -4.29
N LEU A 75 -5.25 0.34 -5.20
CA LEU A 75 -5.57 -0.14 -6.54
C LEU A 75 -6.45 -1.39 -6.51
N ARG A 76 -6.09 -2.38 -5.68
CA ARG A 76 -6.89 -3.61 -5.53
C ARG A 76 -8.28 -3.33 -4.95
N ALA A 77 -8.36 -2.53 -3.90
CA ALA A 77 -9.62 -2.18 -3.26
C ALA A 77 -10.53 -1.40 -4.23
N ASN A 78 -9.96 -0.45 -4.97
CA ASN A 78 -10.67 0.33 -5.99
C ASN A 78 -11.21 -0.56 -7.11
N TYR A 79 -10.42 -1.52 -7.58
CA TYR A 79 -10.85 -2.48 -8.60
C TYR A 79 -12.02 -3.35 -8.14
N GLN A 80 -11.97 -3.88 -6.92
CA GLN A 80 -13.09 -4.65 -6.35
C GLN A 80 -14.35 -3.79 -6.22
N ALA A 81 -14.22 -2.56 -5.70
CA ALA A 81 -15.33 -1.61 -5.64
C ALA A 81 -15.89 -1.27 -7.03
N ALA A 82 -15.01 -1.13 -8.04
CA ALA A 82 -15.41 -0.85 -9.42
C ALA A 82 -16.24 -1.96 -10.04
N ILE A 83 -15.89 -3.23 -9.77
CA ILE A 83 -16.70 -4.39 -10.17
C ILE A 83 -18.07 -4.33 -9.49
N TRP A 84 -18.11 -4.17 -8.16
CA TRP A 84 -19.37 -4.17 -7.41
C TRP A 84 -20.32 -3.05 -7.83
N ARG A 85 -19.79 -1.86 -8.11
CA ARG A 85 -20.57 -0.72 -8.63
C ARG A 85 -21.22 -0.99 -9.98
N ARG A 86 -20.71 -1.96 -10.73
CA ARG A 86 -21.22 -2.35 -12.06
C ARG A 86 -22.01 -3.66 -12.03
N SER A 87 -22.32 -4.19 -10.85
CA SER A 87 -23.03 -5.47 -10.66
C SER A 87 -24.40 -5.57 -11.34
N LEU A 88 -25.07 -4.45 -11.59
CA LEU A 88 -26.37 -4.40 -12.26
C LEU A 88 -26.26 -4.29 -13.79
N GLN A 89 -25.06 -4.14 -14.35
CA GLN A 89 -24.84 -4.13 -15.79
C GLN A 89 -24.75 -5.57 -16.29
N SER A 90 -25.47 -5.92 -17.34
CA SER A 90 -25.49 -7.31 -17.84
C SER A 90 -24.13 -7.79 -18.38
N GLN A 91 -23.34 -6.89 -18.97
CA GLN A 91 -22.01 -7.16 -19.52
C GLN A 91 -21.13 -5.92 -19.31
N PRO A 92 -20.68 -5.65 -18.07
CA PRO A 92 -19.84 -4.51 -17.81
C PRO A 92 -18.48 -4.71 -18.48
N PHE A 93 -17.92 -3.64 -19.02
CA PHE A 93 -16.48 -3.61 -19.25
C PHE A 93 -15.75 -3.76 -17.91
N VAL A 94 -14.75 -4.65 -17.84
CA VAL A 94 -13.91 -4.88 -16.67
C VAL A 94 -12.46 -4.68 -17.08
N ALA A 95 -11.74 -3.81 -16.37
CA ALA A 95 -10.32 -3.56 -16.62
C ALA A 95 -9.46 -4.81 -16.34
N ASN A 96 -8.26 -4.87 -16.91
CA ASN A 96 -7.34 -5.95 -16.61
C ASN A 96 -6.87 -5.85 -15.13
N PRO A 97 -6.99 -6.90 -14.31
CA PRO A 97 -6.56 -6.86 -12.92
C PRO A 97 -5.06 -6.59 -12.73
N THR A 98 -4.20 -6.93 -13.70
CA THR A 98 -2.74 -6.71 -13.58
C THR A 98 -2.36 -5.23 -13.50
N ASP A 99 -3.22 -4.34 -13.98
CA ASP A 99 -3.02 -2.89 -13.88
C ASP A 99 -3.60 -2.33 -12.57
N CYS A 100 -4.19 -3.18 -11.72
CA CYS A 100 -4.93 -2.82 -10.53
C CYS A 100 -4.37 -3.48 -9.25
N GLY A 101 -3.04 -3.53 -9.15
CA GLY A 101 -2.34 -4.05 -7.96
C GLY A 101 -2.30 -5.58 -7.88
N TRP A 102 -2.56 -6.27 -8.98
CA TRP A 102 -2.31 -7.70 -9.17
C TRP A 102 -1.18 -7.91 -10.17
N MET A 103 -0.66 -9.13 -10.24
CA MET A 103 0.30 -9.59 -11.24
C MET A 103 -0.01 -11.03 -11.61
N THR A 104 0.61 -11.51 -12.69
CA THR A 104 0.61 -12.92 -13.05
C THR A 104 1.85 -13.57 -12.46
N ASP A 105 1.69 -14.65 -11.71
CA ASP A 105 2.81 -15.44 -11.17
C ASP A 105 3.41 -16.38 -12.23
N GLU A 106 4.43 -17.14 -11.83
CA GLU A 106 5.15 -18.09 -12.69
C GLU A 106 4.24 -19.21 -13.23
N ASP A 107 3.15 -19.54 -12.53
CA ASP A 107 2.16 -20.54 -12.92
C ASP A 107 1.06 -19.96 -13.83
N GLY A 108 1.12 -18.67 -14.17
CA GLY A 108 0.08 -17.99 -14.94
C GLY A 108 -1.16 -17.61 -14.11
N LYS A 109 -1.09 -17.69 -12.77
CA LYS A 109 -2.21 -17.38 -11.87
C LYS A 109 -2.14 -15.92 -11.42
N LEU A 110 -3.30 -15.39 -11.03
CA LEU A 110 -3.37 -14.05 -10.47
C LEU A 110 -2.84 -14.06 -9.03
N ALA A 111 -1.81 -13.25 -8.79
CA ALA A 111 -1.18 -13.04 -7.48
C ALA A 111 -1.21 -11.57 -7.09
N VAL A 112 -1.19 -11.31 -5.78
CA VAL A 112 -1.15 -9.94 -5.26
C VAL A 112 0.20 -9.32 -5.62
N ASN A 113 0.19 -8.17 -6.28
CA ASN A 113 1.38 -7.36 -6.42
C ASN A 113 1.51 -6.47 -5.17
N TRP A 114 2.38 -6.85 -4.24
CA TRP A 114 2.46 -6.23 -2.91
C TRP A 114 3.05 -4.83 -2.94
N MET A 115 4.06 -4.62 -3.78
CA MET A 115 4.82 -3.38 -3.90
C MET A 115 5.48 -3.32 -5.28
N ARG A 116 5.74 -2.12 -5.78
CA ARG A 116 6.39 -1.87 -7.07
C ARG A 116 7.90 -1.98 -6.97
N GLY A 117 8.46 -1.55 -5.84
CA GLY A 117 9.90 -1.58 -5.58
C GLY A 117 10.38 -2.84 -4.86
N SER A 118 11.69 -2.97 -4.71
CA SER A 118 12.28 -3.97 -3.80
C SER A 118 11.95 -3.63 -2.34
N PRO A 119 11.79 -4.62 -1.44
CA PRO A 119 11.52 -4.42 -0.01
C PRO A 119 12.55 -3.55 0.71
N ALA A 120 13.79 -3.59 0.24
CA ALA A 120 14.90 -2.77 0.70
C ALA A 120 15.91 -2.59 -0.44
N PRO A 121 16.83 -1.62 -0.37
CA PRO A 121 17.94 -1.52 -1.32
C PRO A 121 18.75 -2.81 -1.36
N ASP A 122 19.24 -3.18 -2.54
CA ASP A 122 19.98 -4.44 -2.74
C ASP A 122 21.19 -4.56 -1.81
N ALA A 123 21.89 -3.45 -1.54
CA ALA A 123 23.00 -3.41 -0.59
C ALA A 123 22.60 -3.82 0.83
N VAL A 124 21.39 -3.43 1.28
CA VAL A 124 20.85 -3.82 2.59
C VAL A 124 20.49 -5.30 2.60
N MET A 125 19.87 -5.80 1.51
CA MET A 125 19.55 -7.21 1.37
C MET A 125 20.82 -8.09 1.35
N GLN A 126 21.87 -7.63 0.68
CA GLN A 126 23.18 -8.29 0.67
C GLN A 126 23.82 -8.28 2.07
N LEU A 127 23.77 -7.16 2.79
CA LEU A 127 24.28 -7.08 4.16
C LEU A 127 23.56 -8.05 5.09
N LEU A 128 22.23 -8.12 5.03
CA LEU A 128 21.40 -9.02 5.85
C LEU A 128 21.61 -10.51 5.51
N SER A 129 21.98 -10.82 4.27
CA SER A 129 22.24 -12.19 3.82
C SER A 129 23.70 -12.62 4.01
N CYS A 130 24.64 -11.68 4.21
CA CYS A 130 26.03 -11.99 4.52
C CYS A 130 26.14 -12.63 5.91
N LYS A 131 26.67 -13.84 5.99
CA LYS A 131 26.97 -14.54 7.25
C LYS A 131 28.38 -14.20 7.78
N CYS A 132 28.88 -13.02 7.43
CA CYS A 132 30.28 -12.66 7.47
C CYS A 132 30.60 -12.11 8.87
N VAL A 133 31.50 -12.77 9.61
CA VAL A 133 31.72 -12.49 11.05
C VAL A 133 32.83 -11.45 11.30
N ARG A 134 33.69 -11.16 10.32
CA ARG A 134 34.90 -10.34 10.53
C ARG A 134 35.11 -9.17 9.56
N SER A 135 34.87 -9.36 8.26
CA SER A 135 34.86 -8.27 7.27
C SER A 135 33.97 -8.65 6.10
N CYS A 136 33.26 -7.65 5.58
CA CYS A 136 32.44 -7.77 4.39
C CYS A 136 32.92 -6.69 3.42
N GLU A 137 33.61 -7.11 2.36
CA GLU A 137 33.93 -6.23 1.24
C GLU A 137 32.81 -6.41 0.23
N THR A 138 31.91 -5.42 0.17
CA THR A 138 30.93 -5.35 -0.92
C THR A 138 31.66 -4.99 -2.22
N PRO A 139 31.25 -5.52 -3.38
CA PRO A 139 31.82 -5.15 -4.67
C PRO A 139 31.73 -3.65 -4.97
#